data_AF-A0A954TLQ4-F1
#
_entry.id   AF-A0A954TLQ4-F1
#
_cell.length_a   1.000
_cell.length_b   1.000
_cell.length_c   1.000
_cell.angle_alpha   90.00
_cell.angle_beta   90.00
_cell.angle_gamma   90.00
#
_symmetry.space_group_name_H-M   'P 1'
#
loop_
_entity.id
_entity.type
_entity.pdbx_description
1 polymer ?
#
loop_
_entity_poly.entity_id
_entity_poly.type
_entity_poly.pdbx_seq_one_letter_code
_entity_poly.pdbx_strand_id
1 'polypeptide(L)' 'MRTPWTSDSWKSYTAQQQPQYDDAAELQEVLAALRRLPPMVTSWEVDRLRGQVAAAQNGEAW' A
#
# COMPACT_ATOMS: atom_id res chain seq x y z
N MET A 1 -13.78 0.70 -19.63
CA MET A 1 -12.64 -0.25 -19.70
C MET A 1 -11.95 -0.27 -18.34
N ARG A 2 -11.68 -1.44 -17.76
CA ARG A 2 -11.07 -1.55 -16.42
C ARG A 2 -9.56 -1.39 -16.57
N THR A 3 -8.99 -0.32 -16.03
CA THR A 3 -7.53 -0.11 -16.03
C THR A 3 -6.86 -1.28 -15.29
N PRO A 4 -5.83 -1.93 -15.87
CA PRO A 4 -5.07 -2.96 -15.17
C PRO A 4 -4.49 -2.40 -13.87
N TRP A 5 -4.55 -3.19 -12.80
CA TRP A 5 -4.03 -2.77 -11.50
C TRP A 5 -2.51 -2.64 -11.56
N THR A 6 -1.99 -1.53 -11.02
CA THR A 6 -0.57 -1.33 -10.70
C THR A 6 -0.48 -0.60 -9.36
N SER A 7 0.70 -0.57 -8.74
CA SER A 7 0.93 0.19 -7.49
C SER A 7 0.60 1.69 -7.62
N ASP A 8 0.66 2.25 -8.83
CA ASP A 8 0.39 3.66 -9.11
C ASP A 8 -1.00 3.92 -9.72
N SER A 9 -1.76 2.88 -10.11
CA SER A 9 -3.03 3.06 -10.84
C SER A 9 -4.10 3.81 -10.02
N TRP A 10 -4.00 3.78 -8.69
CA TRP A 10 -4.90 4.51 -7.79
C TRP A 10 -4.84 6.03 -7.98
N LYS A 11 -3.71 6.57 -8.46
CA LYS A 11 -3.53 8.02 -8.69
C LYS A 11 -4.45 8.58 -9.78
N SER A 12 -5.07 7.71 -10.58
CA SER A 12 -6.09 8.11 -11.56
C SER A 12 -7.48 8.36 -10.94
N TYR A 13 -7.65 8.07 -9.64
CA TYR A 13 -8.89 8.26 -8.90
C TYR A 13 -8.76 9.42 -7.90
N THR A 14 -9.88 10.03 -7.53
CA THR A 14 -9.91 11.10 -6.53
C THR A 14 -9.61 10.55 -5.13
N ALA A 15 -8.52 11.02 -4.52
CA ALA A 15 -8.15 10.73 -3.13
C ALA A 15 -8.32 11.99 -2.26
N GLN A 16 -9.32 12.00 -1.38
CA GLN A 16 -9.80 13.23 -0.73
C GLN A 16 -8.85 13.84 0.32
N GLN A 17 -8.01 13.01 0.96
CA GLN A 17 -7.17 13.42 2.10
C GLN A 17 -5.68 13.39 1.73
N GLN A 18 -5.34 13.82 0.51
CA GLN A 18 -3.95 13.94 0.10
C GLN A 18 -3.42 15.34 0.43
N PRO A 19 -2.22 15.45 1.03
CA PRO A 19 -1.57 16.74 1.20
C PRO A 19 -1.18 17.32 -0.17
N GLN A 20 -1.20 18.65 -0.27
CA GLN A 20 -0.60 19.37 -1.38
C GLN A 20 0.87 19.63 -1.02
N TYR A 21 1.78 19.09 -1.83
CA TYR A 21 3.21 19.39 -1.73
C TYR A 21 3.56 20.52 -2.68
N ASP A 22 4.35 21.49 -2.22
CA ASP A 22 4.73 22.65 -3.03
C ASP A 22 5.75 22.29 -4.13
N ASP A 23 6.66 21.35 -3.85
CA ASP A 23 7.67 20.87 -4.80
C ASP A 23 7.41 19.41 -5.20
N ALA A 24 7.00 19.23 -6.47
CA ALA A 24 6.77 17.91 -7.03
C ALA A 24 8.05 17.11 -7.27
N ALA A 25 9.18 17.78 -7.54
CA ALA A 25 10.47 17.14 -7.76
C ALA A 25 11.04 16.59 -6.44
N GLU A 26 10.98 17.38 -5.36
CA GLU A 26 11.37 16.92 -4.01
C GLU A 26 10.54 15.70 -3.58
N LEU A 27 9.22 15.73 -3.80
CA LEU A 27 8.36 14.58 -3.53
C LEU A 27 8.82 13.32 -4.29
N GLN A 28 9.17 13.44 -5.58
CA GLN A 28 9.65 12.28 -6.34
C GLN A 28 11.00 11.76 -5.84
N GLU A 29 11.91 12.66 -5.44
CA GLU A 29 13.20 12.29 -4.87
C GLU A 29 13.04 11.48 -3.59
N VAL A 30 12.23 11.98 -2.65
CA VAL A 30 11.95 11.30 -1.38
C VAL A 30 11.30 9.93 -1.63
N LEU A 31 10.31 9.85 -2.53
CA LEU A 31 9.68 8.59 -2.89
C LEU A 31 10.67 7.59 -3.52
N ALA A 32 11.63 8.06 -4.32
CA ALA A 32 12.68 7.22 -4.90
C ALA A 32 13.64 6.69 -3.84
N ALA A 33 13.98 7.51 -2.83
CA ALA A 33 14.80 7.09 -1.71
C ALA A 33 14.09 6.03 -0.85
N LEU A 34 12.82 6.25 -0.49
CA LEU A 34 12.03 5.33 0.32
C LEU A 34 11.88 3.94 -0.34
N ARG A 35 11.73 3.88 -1.67
CA ARG A 35 11.64 2.62 -2.42
C ARG A 35 12.88 1.73 -2.31
N ARG A 36 14.04 2.28 -1.91
CA ARG A 36 15.30 1.54 -1.75
C ARG A 36 15.50 1.01 -0.33
N LEU A 37 14.69 1.45 0.62
CA LEU A 37 14.76 0.97 2.00
C LEU A 37 14.21 -0.45 2.10
N PRO A 38 14.69 -1.26 3.07
CA PRO A 38 14.12 -2.57 3.31
C PRO A 38 12.62 -2.45 3.67
N PRO A 39 11.81 -3.44 3.31
CA PRO A 39 10.40 -3.44 3.65
C PRO A 39 10.21 -3.57 5.17
N MET A 40 9.13 -2.99 5.70
CA MET A 40 8.82 -3.08 7.13
C MET A 40 8.34 -4.47 7.56
N VAL A 41 7.78 -5.22 6.61
CA VAL A 41 7.27 -6.58 6.80
C VAL A 41 7.62 -7.43 5.58
N THR A 42 7.62 -8.74 5.78
CA THR A 42 7.87 -9.75 4.77
C THR A 42 6.56 -10.27 4.17
N SER A 43 6.61 -10.91 3.00
CA SER A 43 5.42 -11.46 2.35
C SER A 43 4.74 -12.56 3.18
N TRP A 44 5.52 -13.41 3.86
CA TRP A 44 4.96 -14.50 4.66
C TRP A 44 4.25 -14.02 5.93
N GLU A 45 4.64 -12.87 6.49
CA GLU A 45 3.91 -12.24 7.60
C GLU A 45 2.52 -11.80 7.16
N VAL A 46 2.40 -11.26 5.93
CA VAL A 46 1.11 -10.88 5.33
C VAL A 46 0.24 -12.12 5.10
N ASP A 47 0.80 -13.19 4.55
CA ASP A 47 0.08 -14.44 4.31
C ASP A 47 -0.40 -15.08 5.62
N ARG A 48 0.45 -15.06 6.65
CA ARG A 48 0.08 -15.51 8.00
C ARG A 48 -1.08 -14.69 8.57
N LEU A 49 -1.02 -13.36 8.48
CA LEU A 49 -2.09 -12.49 8.97
C LEU A 49 -3.41 -12.74 8.21
N ARG A 50 -3.35 -12.98 6.89
CA ARG A 50 -4.53 -13.34 6.10
C ARG A 50 -5.22 -14.61 6.64
N GLY A 51 -4.43 -15.62 7.00
CA GLY A 51 -4.96 -16.84 7.63
C GLY A 51 -5.65 -16.57 8.98
N GLN A 52 -5.05 -15.70 9.81
CA GLN A 52 -5.64 -15.31 11.10
C GLN A 52 -6.96 -14.55 10.92
N VAL A 53 -7.02 -13.62 9.96
CA VAL A 53 -8.26 -12.90 9.62
C VAL A 53 -9.34 -13.87 9.12
N ALA A 54 -8.99 -14.86 8.31
CA ALA A 54 -9.94 -15.88 7.85
C ALA A 54 -10.49 -16.73 9.02
N ALA A 55 -9.65 -17.15 9.95
CA ALA A 55 -10.09 -17.86 11.15
C ALA A 55 -11.04 -16.99 12.02
N ALA A 56 -10.72 -15.70 12.19
CA ALA A 56 -11.59 -14.78 12.91
C ALA A 56 -12.96 -14.59 12.21
N GLN A 57 -12.98 -14.50 10.88
CA GLN A 57 -14.22 -14.44 10.10
C GLN A 57 -15.09 -15.70 10.25
N ASN A 58 -14.46 -16.87 10.43
CA ASN A 58 -15.15 -18.13 10.67
C ASN A 58 -15.55 -18.34 12.14
N GLY A 59 -15.19 -17.43 13.06
CA GLY A 59 -15.43 -17.59 14.49
C GLY A 59 -14.49 -18.58 15.19
N GLU A 60 -13.36 -18.90 14.56
CA GLU A 60 -12.34 -19.83 15.07
C GLU A 60 -11.22 -19.10 15.83
N ALA A 61 -11.21 -17.76 15.81
CA ALA A 61 -10.26 -16.88 16.48
C ALA A 61 -10.88 -15.50 16.81
N TRP A 62 -10.18 -14.69 17.61
CA TRP A 62 -10.57 -13.32 18.04
C TRP A 62 -9.37 -12.39 18.11
#